data_AF-A0A0R3TRD0-F1
#
_entry.id   AF-A0A0R3TRD0-F1
#
_cell.length_a   1.000
_cell.length_b   1.000
_cell.length_c   1.000
_cell.angle_alpha   90.00
_cell.angle_beta   90.00
_cell.angle_gamma   90.00
#
_symmetry.space_group_name_H-M   'P 1'
#
loop_
_entity.id
_entity.type
_entity.pdbx_description
1 polymer ?
#
loop_
_entity_poly.entity_id
_entity_poly.type
_entity_poly.pdbx_seq_one_letter_code
_entity_poly.pdbx_strand_id
1 'polypeptide(L)' 'MKLYIHNDLSSSSFVFVRVDSVKRPLQPPNEGPYKVLKCKPRYFILDRNGTKDSVIIDRLKPDYVESSACLPVFFYRSC' A
#
# COMPACT_ATOMS: atom_id res chain seq x y z
N MET A 1 13.22 -14.50 6.01
CA MET A 1 11.99 -13.70 5.79
C MET A 1 12.40 -12.24 5.76
N LYS A 2 12.53 -11.65 4.55
CA LYS A 2 13.03 -10.28 4.37
C LYS A 2 11.82 -9.36 4.18
N LEU A 3 11.51 -8.56 5.18
CA LEU A 3 10.49 -7.53 5.08
C LEU A 3 11.02 -6.46 4.12
N TYR A 4 10.45 -6.39 2.91
CA TYR A 4 10.81 -5.37 1.94
C TYR A 4 10.10 -4.08 2.34
N ILE A 5 10.83 -3.22 3.04
CA ILE A 5 10.36 -1.88 3.40
C ILE A 5 10.65 -0.98 2.20
N HIS A 6 9.63 -0.67 1.40
CA HIS A 6 9.75 0.41 0.43
C HIS A 6 10.02 1.69 1.23
N ASN A 7 11.13 2.39 0.96
CA ASN A 7 11.52 3.58 1.73
C ASN A 7 10.37 4.61 1.82
N ASP A 8 9.61 4.70 0.74
CA ASP A 8 8.49 5.64 0.58
C ASP A 8 7.27 5.32 1.45
N LEU A 9 7.12 4.10 1.99
CA LEU A 9 6.01 3.75 2.89
C LEU A 9 6.06 4.55 4.19
N SER A 10 7.26 4.89 4.66
CA SER A 10 7.43 5.65 5.90
C SER A 10 6.97 7.11 5.79
N SER A 11 6.99 7.67 4.57
CA SER A 11 6.57 9.03 4.25
C SER A 11 5.15 9.10 3.66
N SER A 12 4.49 7.95 3.45
CA SER A 12 3.19 7.93 2.77
C SER A 12 2.04 8.30 3.72
N SER A 13 1.21 9.26 3.33
CA SER A 13 0.01 9.66 4.06
C SER A 13 -1.14 8.66 3.91
N PHE A 14 -1.18 7.97 2.78
CA PHE A 14 -2.20 6.97 2.43
C PHE A 14 -1.54 5.67 1.95
N VAL A 15 -2.14 4.54 2.27
CA VAL A 15 -1.65 3.22 1.84
C VAL A 15 -2.80 2.32 1.46
N PHE A 16 -2.57 1.45 0.48
CA PHE A 16 -3.45 0.38 0.12
C PHE A 16 -3.11 -0.89 0.90
N VAL A 17 -4.15 -1.60 1.36
CA VAL A 17 -3.98 -2.86 2.10
C VAL A 17 -4.34 -4.02 1.17
N ARG A 18 -3.43 -4.99 1.04
CA ARG A 18 -3.72 -6.26 0.38
C ARG A 18 -4.60 -7.10 1.29
N VAL A 19 -5.71 -7.59 0.75
CA VAL A 19 -6.63 -8.48 1.47
C VAL A 19 -6.54 -9.88 0.88
N ASP A 20 -6.00 -10.80 1.68
CA ASP A 20 -5.75 -12.20 1.30
C ASP A 20 -6.99 -13.11 1.42
N SER A 21 -8.19 -12.53 1.61
CA SER A 21 -9.44 -13.30 1.60
C SER A 21 -9.76 -13.82 0.20
N VAL A 22 -10.45 -14.96 0.11
CA VAL A 22 -11.02 -15.45 -1.16
C VAL A 22 -11.90 -14.36 -1.75
N LYS A 23 -11.49 -13.81 -2.90
CA LYS A 23 -12.20 -12.72 -3.58
C LYS A 23 -13.00 -13.26 -4.76
N ARG A 24 -14.02 -12.50 -5.16
CA ARG A 24 -14.71 -12.75 -6.43
C ARG A 24 -13.75 -12.46 -7.59
N PRO A 25 -13.91 -13.11 -8.76
CA PRO A 25 -12.98 -12.99 -9.90
C PRO A 25 -12.64 -11.56 -10.35
N LEU A 26 -13.54 -10.59 -10.12
CA LEU A 26 -13.38 -9.19 -10.54
C LEU A 26 -13.08 -8.22 -9.38
N GLN A 27 -12.88 -8.71 -8.16
CA GLN A 27 -12.58 -7.84 -7.03
C GLN A 27 -11.09 -7.51 -6.96
N PRO A 28 -10.71 -6.22 -6.84
CA PRO A 28 -9.32 -5.84 -6.74
C PRO A 28 -8.68 -6.47 -5.49
N PRO A 29 -7.43 -6.94 -5.56
CA PRO A 29 -6.75 -7.60 -4.43
C PRO A 29 -6.44 -6.62 -3.28
N ASN A 30 -6.35 -5.34 -3.59
CA ASN A 30 -6.06 -4.28 -2.63
C ASN A 30 -7.34 -3.49 -2.31
N GLU A 31 -7.47 -3.09 -1.06
CA GLU A 31 -8.55 -2.24 -0.58
C GLU A 31 -8.00 -0.88 -0.19
N GLY A 32 -8.73 0.16 -0.62
CA GLY A 32 -8.77 1.53 -0.11
C GLY A 32 -7.44 2.28 0.05
N PRO A 33 -7.39 3.58 -0.25
CA PRO A 33 -6.37 4.41 0.38
C PRO A 33 -6.79 4.64 1.84
N TYR A 34 -6.10 3.98 2.77
CA TYR A 34 -6.30 4.19 4.19
C TYR A 34 -5.30 5.20 4.73
N LYS A 35 -5.78 6.11 5.57
CA LYS A 35 -4.93 7.13 6.19
C LYS A 35 -3.99 6.48 7.20
N VAL A 36 -2.70 6.76 7.09
CA VAL A 36 -1.70 6.31 8.06
C VAL A 36 -1.76 7.21 9.30
N LEU A 37 -2.06 6.63 10.45
CA LEU A 37 -2.05 7.30 11.75
C LEU A 37 -0.68 7.20 12.44
N LYS A 38 -0.04 6.02 12.34
CA LYS A 38 1.32 5.80 12.88
C LYS A 38 2.09 4.85 11.97
N CYS A 39 3.33 5.23 11.66
CA CYS A 39 4.31 4.37 10.99
C CYS A 39 5.24 3.74 12.05
N LYS A 40 5.42 2.42 12.00
CA LYS A 40 6.43 1.68 12.77
C LYS A 40 7.24 0.78 11.82
N PRO A 41 8.46 0.35 12.22
CA PRO A 41 9.33 -0.42 11.33
C PRO A 41 8.77 -1.75 10.80
N ARG A 42 7.79 -2.35 11.50
CA ARG A 42 7.20 -3.65 11.13
C ARG A 42 5.73 -3.59 10.74
N TYR A 43 5.02 -2.54 11.15
CA TYR A 43 3.57 -2.41 10.98
C TYR A 43 3.14 -0.95 10.98
N PHE A 44 1.96 -0.69 10.45
CA PHE A 44 1.34 0.62 10.38
C PHE A 44 0.00 0.58 11.10
N ILE A 45 -0.36 1.70 11.71
CA ILE A 45 -1.70 1.90 12.25
C ILE A 45 -2.45 2.78 11.26
N LEU A 46 -3.54 2.25 10.72
CA LEU A 46 -4.37 2.86 9.70
C LEU A 46 -5.72 3.26 10.29
N ASP A 47 -6.33 4.28 9.70
CA ASP A 47 -7.74 4.58 9.90
C ASP A 47 -8.58 3.87 8.84
N ARG A 48 -9.28 2.80 9.22
CA ARG A 48 -10.26 2.08 8.39
C ARG A 48 -11.65 2.46 8.87
N ASN A 49 -12.27 3.43 8.19
CA ASN A 49 -13.64 3.91 8.48
C ASN A 49 -13.86 4.28 9.97
N GLY A 50 -12.92 5.00 10.59
CA GLY A 50 -13.00 5.42 11.99
C GLY A 50 -12.45 4.39 12.99
N THR A 51 -12.08 3.20 12.53
CA THR A 51 -11.45 2.16 13.35
C THR A 51 -9.95 2.14 13.12
N LYS A 52 -9.17 2.04 14.21
CA LYS A 52 -7.71 1.90 14.13
C LYS A 52 -7.37 0.44 13.85
N ASP A 53 -6.77 0.18 12.70
CA ASP A 53 -6.33 -1.16 12.31
C ASP A 53 -4.80 -1.23 12.21
N SER A 54 -4.21 -2.34 12.65
CA SER A 54 -2.76 -2.55 12.62
C SER A 54 -2.39 -3.53 11.51
N VAL A 55 -1.68 -3.06 10.49
CA VAL A 55 -1.34 -3.85 9.32
C VAL A 55 0.18 -3.99 9.20
N ILE A 56 0.67 -5.21 9.01
CA ILE A 56 2.10 -5.47 8.77
C ILE A 56 2.54 -4.92 7.41
N ILE A 57 3.80 -4.51 7.32
CA ILE A 57 4.31 -3.86 6.10
C ILE A 57 4.21 -4.73 4.83
N ASP A 58 4.29 -6.06 4.98
CA ASP A 58 4.20 -7.01 3.86
C ASP A 58 2.84 -6.99 3.14
N ARG A 59 1.80 -6.47 3.81
CA ARG A 59 0.44 -6.35 3.28
C ARG A 59 0.14 -4.94 2.76
N LEU A 60 1.10 -4.02 2.79
CA LEU A 60 0.89 -2.64 2.39
C LEU A 60 1.50 -2.36 1.03
N LYS A 61 0.77 -1.58 0.24
CA LYS A 61 1.26 -0.94 -0.97
C LYS A 61 1.14 0.57 -0.79
N PRO A 62 2.19 1.36 -1.02
CA PRO A 62 2.08 2.82 -0.93
C PRO A 62 1.09 3.34 -1.97
N ASP A 63 0.38 4.41 -1.63
CA ASP A 63 -0.40 5.16 -2.60
C ASP A 63 0.58 6.05 -3.39
N TYR A 64 0.93 5.60 -4.59
CA TYR A 64 1.68 6.43 -5.51
C TYR A 64 0.73 7.50 -6.03
N VAL A 65 0.66 8.63 -5.32
CA VAL A 65 0.19 9.86 -5.97
C VAL A 65 1.23 10.15 -7.03
N GLU A 66 0.87 9.88 -8.28
CA GLU A 66 1.63 10.26 -9.45
C GLU A 66 1.70 11.79 -9.47
N SER A 67 2.61 12.37 -8.68
CA SER A 67 3.01 13.75 -8.84
C SER A 67 3.52 13.85 -10.26
N SER A 68 2.76 14.52 -11.09
CA SER A 68 2.99 14.68 -12.53
C SER A 68 4.35 15.32 -12.79
N ALA A 69 5.41 14.51 -12.84
CA ALA A 69 6.70 14.81 -13.44
C ALA A 69 7.52 13.53 -13.56
N CYS A 70 7.63 13.04 -14.81
CA CYS A 70 8.50 11.97 -15.29
C CYS A 70 8.17 10.55 -14.80
N LEU A 71 7.23 9.90 -15.51
CA LEU A 71 7.28 8.46 -15.72
C LEU A 71 8.68 8.06 -16.19
N PRO A 72 9.44 7.19 -15.49
CA PRO A 72 10.44 6.40 -16.19
C PRO A 72 9.64 5.37 -16.98
N VAL A 73 9.57 5.61 -18.29
CA VAL A 73 9.04 4.74 -19.32
C VAL A 73 9.82 3.42 -19.32
N PHE A 74 9.61 2.52 -18.35
CA PHE A 74 10.18 1.17 -18.38
C PHE A 74 9.37 0.23 -17.49
N PHE A 75 8.16 -0.18 -17.88
CA PHE A 75 7.65 -1.53 -17.57
C PHE A 75 6.43 -1.93 -18.42
N TYR A 76 6.42 -1.57 -19.71
CA TYR A 76 5.62 -2.28 -20.73
C TYR A 76 6.40 -2.30 -22.04
N ARG A 77 7.44 -3.13 -22.10
CA ARG A 77 7.97 -3.63 -23.37
C ARG A 77 8.09 -5.14 -23.29
N SER A 78 7.09 -5.81 -23.83
CA SER A 78 7.17 -7.16 -24.38
C SER A 78 6.20 -7.22 -25.56
N CYS A 79 6.67 -6.67 -26.67
CA CYS A 79 6.71 -7.23 -28.03
C CYS A 79 7.42 -6.20 -28.92
#